data_AF-A0A9E2ZIX1-F1
#
_entry.id   AF-A0A9E2ZIX1-F1
#
_cell.length_a   1.000
_cell.length_b   1.000
_cell.length_c   1.000
_cell.angle_alpha   90.00
_cell.angle_beta   90.00
_cell.angle_gamma   90.00
#
_symmetry.space_group_name_H-M   'P 1'
#
loop_
_entity.id
_entity.type
_entity.pdbx_description
1 polymer ?
#
loop_
_entity_poly.entity_id
_entity_poly.type
_entity_poly.pdbx_seq_one_letter_code
_entity_poly.pdbx_strand_id
1 'polypeptide(L)'
;MFSSVDKAMANGDYAGACGRFSSHQQATIVAGANRAGLKVTTCAGALSTLIRETGITRAQLAQTFGGGAAPKLRSLSVHGDQATVTYTTYTQGKKYIETDALVREGGQWKADRVLKRSG
;
A
#
# COMPACT_ATOMS: atom_id res chain seq x y z
N MET A 1 5.62 8.73 -2.21
CA MET A 1 4.30 8.12 -1.96
C MET A 1 4.46 6.76 -1.30
N PHE A 2 5.10 5.78 -1.96
CA PHE A 2 5.32 4.43 -1.45
C PHE A 2 6.08 4.37 -0.11
N SER A 3 7.23 5.06 -0.01
CA SER A 3 7.97 5.19 1.26
C SER A 3 7.16 5.80 2.40
N SER A 4 6.13 6.59 2.09
CA SER A 4 5.23 7.16 3.10
C SER A 4 4.15 6.17 3.55
N VAL A 5 3.68 5.29 2.66
CA VAL A 5 2.77 4.19 3.03
C VAL A 5 3.51 3.23 3.96
N ASP A 6 4.70 2.79 3.57
CA ASP A 6 5.52 1.89 4.39
C ASP A 6 5.84 2.50 5.75
N LYS A 7 6.23 3.77 5.79
CA LYS A 7 6.46 4.50 7.05
C LYS A 7 5.19 4.57 7.91
N ALA A 8 4.03 4.83 7.32
CA ALA A 8 2.77 4.88 8.05
C ALA A 8 2.41 3.50 8.61
N MET A 9 2.54 2.43 7.81
CA MET A 9 2.33 1.04 8.22
C MET A 9 3.28 0.61 9.35
N ALA A 10 4.58 0.92 9.23
CA ALA A 10 5.60 0.64 10.25
C ALA A 10 5.27 1.31 11.59
N ASN A 11 4.65 2.50 11.54
CA ASN A 11 4.25 3.26 12.72
C ASN A 11 2.87 2.86 13.27
N GLY A 12 2.12 2.00 12.59
CA GLY A 12 0.72 1.69 12.93
C GLY A 12 -0.27 2.81 12.58
N ASP A 13 0.13 3.77 11.75
CA ASP A 13 -0.72 4.85 11.25
C ASP A 13 -1.52 4.38 10.01
N TYR A 14 -2.57 3.59 10.25
CA TYR A 14 -3.37 3.03 9.16
C TYR A 14 -4.20 4.08 8.42
N ALA A 15 -4.61 5.15 9.10
CA ALA A 15 -5.31 6.25 8.47
C ALA A 15 -4.38 7.01 7.50
N GLY A 16 -3.15 7.29 7.92
CA GLY A 16 -2.11 7.90 7.08
C GLY A 16 -1.74 7.01 5.89
N ALA A 17 -1.67 5.69 6.08
CA ALA A 17 -1.47 4.74 4.99
C ALA A 17 -2.64 4.77 3.99
N CYS A 18 -3.88 4.66 4.47
CA CYS A 18 -5.08 4.69 3.64
C CYS A 18 -5.26 6.02 2.88
N GLY A 19 -4.80 7.15 3.43
CA GLY A 19 -4.81 8.44 2.73
C GLY A 19 -3.97 8.47 1.44
N ARG A 20 -3.07 7.49 1.24
CA ARG A 20 -2.26 7.34 0.02
C ARG A 20 -2.85 6.35 -0.99
N PHE A 21 -3.93 5.67 -0.64
CA PHE A 21 -4.67 4.78 -1.53
C PHE A 21 -5.84 5.52 -2.18
N SER A 22 -6.10 5.23 -3.46
CA SER A 22 -7.27 5.74 -4.18
C SER A 22 -8.55 5.33 -3.46
N SER A 23 -9.66 6.05 -3.70
CA SER A 23 -10.96 5.63 -3.17
C SER A 23 -11.33 4.22 -3.61
N HIS A 24 -10.98 3.86 -4.85
CA HIS A 24 -11.16 2.50 -5.39
C HIS A 24 -10.33 1.46 -4.62
N GLN A 25 -9.06 1.72 -4.36
CA GLN A 25 -8.19 0.80 -3.61
C GLN A 25 -8.63 0.65 -2.15
N GLN A 26 -9.06 1.75 -1.51
CA GLN A 26 -9.63 1.70 -0.16
C GLN A 26 -10.88 0.83 -0.11
N ALA A 27 -11.79 0.97 -1.08
CA ALA A 27 -12.98 0.13 -1.19
C ALA A 27 -12.61 -1.35 -1.43
N THR A 28 -11.60 -1.61 -2.24
CA THR A 28 -11.09 -2.97 -2.50
C THR A 28 -10.52 -3.61 -1.23
N ILE A 29 -9.79 -2.86 -0.41
CA ILE A 29 -9.27 -3.33 0.90
C ILE A 29 -10.43 -3.70 1.83
N VAL A 30 -11.44 -2.83 1.95
CA VAL A 30 -12.64 -3.09 2.77
C VAL A 30 -13.39 -4.32 2.27
N ALA A 31 -13.62 -4.42 0.96
CA ALA A 31 -14.28 -5.56 0.35
C ALA A 31 -13.50 -6.86 0.58
N GLY A 32 -12.17 -6.84 0.44
CA GLY A 32 -11.30 -7.98 0.70
C GLY A 32 -11.37 -8.44 2.16
N ALA A 33 -11.31 -7.50 3.11
CA ALA A 33 -11.45 -7.80 4.53
C ALA A 33 -12.83 -8.38 4.87
N ASN A 34 -13.90 -7.83 4.31
CA ASN A 34 -15.26 -8.35 4.49
C ASN A 34 -15.43 -9.76 3.89
N ARG A 35 -14.83 -10.03 2.72
CA ARG A 35 -14.80 -11.39 2.13
C ARG A 35 -14.02 -12.38 3.00
N ALA A 36 -13.01 -11.92 3.73
CA ALA A 36 -12.27 -12.72 4.71
C ALA A 36 -13.02 -12.90 6.05
N GLY A 37 -14.29 -12.46 6.15
CA GLY A 37 -15.12 -12.62 7.34
C GLY A 37 -14.97 -11.52 8.39
N LEU A 38 -14.17 -10.50 8.13
CA LEU A 38 -14.01 -9.36 9.03
C LEU A 38 -15.22 -8.42 8.90
N LYS A 39 -15.68 -7.80 9.99
CA LYS A 39 -16.76 -6.80 9.94
C LYS A 39 -16.16 -5.40 9.97
N VAL A 40 -15.88 -4.84 8.80
CA VAL A 40 -15.20 -3.53 8.68
C VAL A 40 -15.85 -2.63 7.62
N THR A 41 -15.83 -1.32 7.89
CA THR A 41 -16.47 -0.30 7.03
C THR A 41 -15.48 0.71 6.44
N THR A 42 -14.23 0.74 6.92
CA THR A 42 -13.21 1.70 6.50
C THR A 42 -11.89 1.00 6.20
N CYS A 43 -11.08 1.57 5.31
CA CYS A 43 -9.75 1.05 4.98
C CYS A 43 -8.86 0.93 6.24
N ALA A 44 -8.84 1.96 7.09
CA ALA A 44 -8.05 1.93 8.32
C ALA A 44 -8.57 0.86 9.29
N GLY A 45 -9.89 0.70 9.41
CA GLY A 45 -10.51 -0.35 10.21
C GLY A 45 -10.19 -1.76 9.68
N ALA A 46 -10.16 -1.93 8.35
CA ALA A 46 -9.74 -3.18 7.70
C ALA A 46 -8.29 -3.52 8.02
N LEU A 47 -7.35 -2.59 7.82
CA LEU A 47 -5.93 -2.79 8.14
C LEU A 47 -5.70 -3.06 9.63
N SER A 48 -6.32 -2.27 10.50
CA SER A 48 -6.21 -2.43 11.95
C SER A 48 -6.75 -3.79 12.42
N THR A 49 -7.89 -4.22 11.88
CA THR A 49 -8.48 -5.52 12.21
C THR A 49 -7.60 -6.65 11.70
N LEU A 50 -7.16 -6.62 10.45
CA LEU A 50 -6.26 -7.64 9.87
C LEU A 50 -4.99 -7.83 10.71
N ILE A 51 -4.35 -6.74 11.14
CA ILE A 51 -3.14 -6.82 11.95
C ILE A 51 -3.42 -7.38 13.34
N ARG A 52 -4.56 -7.02 13.94
CA ARG A 52 -4.99 -7.58 15.23
C ARG A 52 -5.26 -9.08 15.14
N GLU A 53 -6.02 -9.52 14.14
CA GLU A 53 -6.39 -10.94 13.95
C GLU A 53 -5.18 -11.80 13.59
N THR A 54 -4.21 -11.26 12.85
CA THR A 54 -2.96 -11.98 12.51
C THR A 54 -1.96 -12.04 13.68
N GLY A 55 -2.19 -11.31 14.77
CA GLY A 55 -1.29 -11.25 15.92
C GLY A 55 0.06 -10.57 15.61
N ILE A 56 0.17 -9.86 14.48
CA ILE A 56 1.40 -9.18 14.09
C ILE A 56 1.66 -8.04 15.08
N THR A 57 2.83 -8.08 15.72
CA THR A 57 3.26 -7.03 16.65
C THR A 57 3.71 -5.77 15.90
N ARG A 58 3.68 -4.63 16.60
CA ARG A 58 4.23 -3.37 16.06
C ARG A 58 5.71 -3.49 15.69
N ALA A 59 6.49 -4.30 16.42
CA ALA A 59 7.88 -4.57 16.11
C ALA A 59 8.02 -5.35 14.78
N GLN A 60 7.16 -6.33 14.52
CA GLN A 60 7.14 -7.08 13.26
C GLN A 60 6.68 -6.21 12.07
N LEU A 61 5.73 -5.29 12.30
CA LEU A 61 5.39 -4.27 11.29
C LEU A 61 6.58 -3.37 10.98
N ALA A 62 7.27 -2.87 12.01
CA ALA A 62 8.45 -2.04 11.84
C ALA A 62 9.59 -2.79 11.13
N GLN A 63 9.77 -4.09 11.38
CA GLN A 63 10.72 -4.92 10.64
C GLN A 63 10.30 -5.11 9.18
N THR A 64 9.02 -5.33 8.93
CA THR A 64 8.47 -5.60 7.60
C THR A 64 8.47 -4.36 6.71
N PHE A 65 8.08 -3.21 7.25
CA PHE A 65 7.87 -1.97 6.50
C PHE A 65 8.93 -0.89 6.78
N GLY A 66 9.66 -0.96 7.89
CA GLY A 66 10.62 0.06 8.31
C GLY A 66 12.07 -0.20 7.90
N GLY A 67 12.41 -1.40 7.42
CA GLY A 67 13.79 -1.81 7.10
C GLY A 67 14.14 -1.90 5.61
N GLY A 68 13.21 -1.63 4.70
CA GLY A 68 13.41 -1.78 3.27
C GLY A 68 14.25 -0.64 2.66
N ALA A 69 15.14 -0.97 1.72
CA ALA A 69 15.75 0.04 0.86
C ALA A 69 14.64 0.80 0.11
N ALA A 70 14.72 2.13 0.09
CA ALA A 70 13.72 2.95 -0.58
C ALA A 70 13.54 2.50 -2.04
N PRO A 71 12.29 2.40 -2.53
CA PRO A 71 12.05 1.87 -3.87
C PRO A 71 12.72 2.75 -4.93
N LYS A 72 13.41 2.12 -5.88
CA LYS A 72 14.09 2.83 -6.97
C LYS A 72 13.18 2.91 -8.19
N LEU A 73 12.80 4.12 -8.56
CA LEU A 73 12.00 4.38 -9.77
C LEU A 73 12.73 3.88 -11.02
N ARG A 74 12.01 3.15 -11.89
CA ARG A 74 12.51 2.71 -13.20
C ARG A 74 11.83 3.47 -14.33
N SER A 75 10.52 3.64 -14.27
CA SER A 75 9.76 4.41 -15.25
C SER A 75 8.50 5.00 -14.63
N LEU A 76 8.03 6.09 -15.24
CA LEU A 76 6.78 6.75 -14.93
C LEU A 76 6.14 7.18 -16.26
N SER A 77 4.90 6.76 -16.49
CA SER A 77 4.07 7.25 -17.61
C SER A 77 2.84 7.94 -17.04
N VAL A 78 2.49 9.11 -17.56
CA VAL A 78 1.36 9.92 -17.07
C VAL A 78 0.43 10.22 -18.22
N HIS A 79 -0.86 9.96 -18.03
CA HIS A 79 -1.93 10.21 -19.00
C HIS A 79 -3.12 10.84 -18.28
N GLY A 80 -3.21 12.18 -18.31
CA GLY A 80 -4.22 12.94 -17.57
C GLY A 80 -4.11 12.68 -16.06
N ASP A 81 -5.22 12.26 -15.46
CA ASP A 81 -5.32 11.92 -14.03
C ASP A 81 -4.93 10.47 -13.71
N GLN A 82 -4.34 9.75 -14.66
CA GLN A 82 -3.82 8.39 -14.47
C GLN A 82 -2.32 8.36 -14.70
N ALA A 83 -1.62 7.50 -13.97
CA ALA A 83 -0.22 7.24 -14.21
C ALA A 83 0.11 5.77 -13.95
N THR A 84 1.18 5.30 -14.58
CA THR A 84 1.78 3.99 -14.33
C THR A 84 3.20 4.20 -13.86
N VAL A 85 3.56 3.60 -12.73
CA VAL A 85 4.89 3.72 -12.13
C VAL A 85 5.51 2.33 -12.01
N THR A 86 6.69 2.14 -12.58
CA THR A 86 7.49 0.92 -12.36
C THR A 86 8.65 1.24 -11.44
N TYR A 87 8.79 0.46 -10.37
CA TYR A 87 9.86 0.65 -9.40
C TYR A 87 10.45 -0.69 -8.95
N THR A 88 11.68 -0.63 -8.44
CA THR A 88 12.30 -1.74 -7.72
C THR A 88 11.89 -1.64 -6.27
N THR A 89 11.36 -2.72 -5.70
CA THR A 89 11.04 -2.85 -4.27
C THR A 89 11.72 -4.07 -3.66
N TYR A 90 11.80 -4.12 -2.35
CA TYR A 90 12.39 -5.22 -1.60
C TYR A 90 11.37 -5.72 -0.58
N THR A 91 11.13 -7.02 -0.57
CA THR A 91 10.30 -7.67 0.45
C THR A 91 11.11 -8.81 1.03
N GLN A 92 11.35 -8.79 2.34
CA GLN A 92 12.16 -9.79 3.04
C GLN A 92 13.55 -10.00 2.39
N GLY A 93 14.20 -8.91 1.98
CA GLY A 93 15.52 -8.96 1.34
C GLY A 93 15.51 -9.40 -0.14
N LYS A 94 14.40 -9.93 -0.66
CA LYS A 94 14.26 -10.29 -2.08
C LYS A 94 13.84 -9.07 -2.90
N LYS A 95 14.54 -8.85 -4.02
CA LYS A 95 14.27 -7.77 -4.98
C LYS A 95 13.12 -8.13 -5.89
N TYR A 96 12.19 -7.20 -6.08
CA TYR A 96 11.08 -7.28 -7.02
C TYR A 96 11.06 -6.04 -7.92
N ILE A 97 10.56 -6.20 -9.14
CA ILE A 97 10.12 -5.10 -9.99
C ILE A 97 8.59 -5.09 -9.94
N GLU A 98 8.03 -3.97 -9.50
CA GLU A 98 6.60 -3.78 -9.34
C GLU A 98 6.16 -2.62 -10.22
N THR A 99 4.99 -2.76 -10.83
CA THR A 99 4.34 -1.76 -11.67
C THR A 99 2.96 -1.50 -11.13
N ASP A 100 2.71 -0.25 -10.75
CA ASP A 100 1.49 0.18 -10.11
C ASP A 100 0.75 1.20 -10.97
N ALA A 101 -0.57 1.12 -10.95
CA ALA A 101 -1.44 2.18 -11.39
C ALA A 101 -1.60 3.22 -10.29
N LEU A 102 -1.51 4.49 -10.67
CA LEU A 102 -1.78 5.65 -9.85
C LEU A 102 -2.95 6.43 -10.45
N VAL A 103 -3.73 7.07 -9.60
CA VAL A 103 -4.78 8.01 -9.98
C VAL A 103 -4.61 9.32 -9.20
N ARG A 104 -4.93 10.45 -9.83
CA ARG A 104 -4.95 11.75 -9.17
C ARG A 104 -6.32 12.01 -8.58
N GLU A 105 -6.39 12.14 -7.26
CA GLU A 105 -7.60 12.46 -6.51
C GLU A 105 -7.31 13.61 -5.53
N GLY A 106 -8.14 14.65 -5.52
CA GLY A 106 -7.94 15.80 -4.61
C GLY A 106 -6.57 16.49 -4.81
N GLY A 107 -6.08 16.52 -6.05
CA GLY A 107 -4.77 17.09 -6.40
C GLY A 107 -3.56 16.20 -6.09
N GLN A 108 -3.75 15.05 -5.45
CA GLN A 108 -2.68 14.15 -5.02
C GLN A 108 -2.68 12.85 -5.81
N TRP A 109 -1.49 12.35 -6.17
CA TRP A 109 -1.34 11.00 -6.71
C TRP A 109 -1.54 9.96 -5.61
N LYS A 110 -2.35 8.95 -5.90
CA LYS A 110 -2.68 7.85 -4.99
C LYS A 110 -2.53 6.50 -5.68
N ALA A 111 -2.17 5.47 -4.90
CA ALA A 111 -2.03 4.10 -5.39
C ALA A 111 -3.40 3.51 -5.63
N ASP A 112 -3.62 3.02 -6.85
CA ASP A 112 -4.90 2.47 -7.26
C ASP A 112 -4.91 0.95 -7.30
N ARG A 113 -3.88 0.33 -7.90
CA ARG A 113 -3.72 -1.13 -7.93
C ARG A 113 -2.32 -1.51 -8.40
N VAL A 114 -1.87 -2.68 -7.97
CA VAL A 114 -0.69 -3.33 -8.55
C VAL A 114 -1.09 -3.94 -9.90
N LEU A 115 -0.40 -3.57 -10.97
CA LEU A 115 -0.62 -4.11 -12.31
C LEU A 115 0.25 -5.33 -12.59
N LYS A 116 1.49 -5.31 -12.10
CA LYS A 116 2.45 -6.39 -12.30
C LYS A 116 3.48 -6.40 -11.20
N ARG A 117 3.82 -7.60 -10.70
CA ARG A 117 4.98 -7.82 -9.85
C ARG A 117 5.78 -9.01 -10.37
N SER A 118 7.09 -8.86 -10.48
CA SER A 118 8.00 -9.90 -10.94
C SER A 118 9.27 -9.92 -10.09
N GLY A 119 9.73 -11.11 -9.69
CA GLY A 119 10.97 -11.30 -8.94
C GLY A 119 11.29 -12.77 -8.73
#